data_AF-A0A7V4FYI9-F1
#
_entry.id   AF-A0A7V4FYI9-F1
#
_cell.length_a   1.000
_cell.length_b   1.000
_cell.length_c   1.000
_cell.angle_alpha   90.00
_cell.angle_beta   90.00
_cell.angle_gamma   90.00
#
_symmetry.space_group_name_H-M   'P 1'
#
loop_
_entity.id
_entity.type
_entity.pdbx_description
1 polymer ?
#
loop_
_entity_poly.entity_id
_entity_poly.type
_entity_poly.pdbx_seq_one_letter_code
_entity_poly.pdbx_strand_id
1 'polypeptide(L)'
;MENQNPKENAKEEARERARRLLADAETQANQPPGPLPPDAPTYALRHPALDENGMPLPKRVEEIDMDATRVTPAAYQPPAAAAPPRRRGTGSTKRSRVRRRAPSGRAAWGCLLRGFITSLFVVVAVVILLLAFVLIQYYRIAATLPSVEDLRARASQFETTRILDRNGNLIYEINDPSAGRRTFVPLDEISPYMVAAIIATEDKGFYTHPGFDPSAILRAFWQNLTSDEIVSGASTITQQLARALLFTPEERTELSYWRKVREAILAAIRETASWGLTGIHDAGVPRSVIDIYEELAREGKFDLRNYVMIASDDSTLAHYLQRGPQNGLYDNRIWIRAIKISSDGALGSRGAALLEPYSDDPGNTGLLLVPPGRVQQVAVKALEKGFQVNVHAIGDRANRLVLDEFEKALAQVPVPDHRFRIEHAQVVHPDDIPRFARLGVIPSMQGSHQTSDMYWAVNRLGPTRVLGAYAWRSFLATGTVVPNGSDFPVEAVNPLVSFKAAISRQDARGWPAGGWYPEQRMTREEALKSITIWPAFAAFMEREVGSLEPGKLADFVVLDLDIMRIPADLILETKVLATYMGGKLVYERRDR
;
A
#
# COMPACT_ATOMS: atom_id res chain seq x y z
N MET A 1 32.72 1.48 -55.26
CA MET A 1 33.72 1.72 -54.21
C MET A 1 33.02 2.44 -53.08
N GLU A 2 33.07 1.82 -51.91
CA GLU A 2 32.45 2.25 -50.66
C GLU A 2 32.85 3.66 -50.26
N ASN A 3 31.91 4.36 -49.63
CA ASN A 3 32.25 5.37 -48.63
C ASN A 3 31.34 5.12 -47.43
N GLN A 4 31.89 4.45 -46.42
CA GLN A 4 31.20 4.02 -45.19
C GLN A 4 31.05 5.19 -44.21
N ASN A 5 29.95 5.15 -43.45
CA ASN A 5 29.47 6.20 -42.57
C ASN A 5 30.10 6.09 -41.17
N PRO A 6 30.79 7.13 -40.65
CA PRO A 6 31.54 7.07 -39.38
C PRO A 6 30.70 6.83 -38.12
N LYS A 7 29.36 6.93 -38.19
CA LYS A 7 28.46 6.62 -37.06
C LYS A 7 28.15 5.12 -36.88
N GLU A 8 28.32 4.31 -37.92
CA GLU A 8 28.19 2.86 -37.82
C GLU A 8 29.42 2.22 -37.16
N ASN A 9 30.63 2.67 -37.53
CA ASN A 9 31.88 2.18 -36.92
C ASN A 9 31.92 2.41 -35.40
N ALA A 10 31.44 3.55 -34.90
CA ALA A 10 31.41 3.82 -33.46
C ALA A 10 30.41 2.93 -32.69
N LYS A 11 29.29 2.54 -33.34
CA LYS A 11 28.32 1.59 -32.76
C LYS A 11 28.82 0.15 -32.79
N GLU A 12 29.62 -0.19 -33.80
CA GLU A 12 30.20 -1.51 -33.97
C GLU A 12 31.37 -1.75 -33.00
N GLU A 13 32.25 -0.76 -32.81
CA GLU A 13 33.31 -0.79 -31.78
C GLU A 13 32.73 -0.89 -30.35
N ALA A 14 31.63 -0.18 -30.06
CA ALA A 14 30.96 -0.26 -28.77
C ALA A 14 30.32 -1.64 -28.53
N ARG A 15 29.79 -2.28 -29.59
CA ARG A 15 29.25 -3.65 -29.54
C ARG A 15 30.34 -4.70 -29.37
N GLU A 16 31.51 -4.51 -29.97
CA GLU A 16 32.67 -5.39 -29.77
C GLU A 16 33.25 -5.28 -28.37
N ARG A 17 33.35 -4.07 -27.80
CA ARG A 17 33.76 -3.86 -26.41
C ARG A 17 32.81 -4.52 -25.42
N ALA A 18 31.51 -4.40 -25.65
CA ALA A 18 30.49 -5.05 -24.83
C ALA A 18 30.57 -6.59 -24.93
N ARG A 19 30.84 -7.14 -26.11
CA ARG A 19 31.02 -8.59 -26.31
C ARG A 19 32.26 -9.14 -25.62
N ARG A 20 33.39 -8.41 -25.61
CA ARG A 20 34.60 -8.84 -24.88
C ARG A 20 34.41 -8.81 -23.36
N LEU A 21 33.75 -7.78 -22.84
CA LEU A 21 33.44 -7.68 -21.40
C LEU A 21 32.46 -8.77 -20.94
N LEU A 22 31.52 -9.17 -21.80
CA LEU A 22 30.61 -10.29 -21.53
C LEU A 22 31.31 -11.65 -21.59
N ALA A 23 32.26 -11.84 -22.52
CA ALA A 23 33.03 -13.08 -22.62
C ALA A 23 34.00 -13.28 -21.43
N ASP A 24 34.64 -12.20 -20.95
CA ASP A 24 35.52 -12.27 -19.77
C ASP A 24 34.72 -12.54 -18.48
N ALA A 25 33.50 -12.01 -18.38
CA ALA A 25 32.58 -12.28 -17.27
C ALA A 25 32.05 -13.73 -17.29
N GLU A 26 31.78 -14.30 -18.47
CA GLU A 26 31.37 -15.70 -18.62
C GLU A 26 32.51 -16.68 -18.29
N THR A 27 33.77 -16.28 -18.45
CA THR A 27 34.93 -17.13 -18.12
C THR A 27 35.22 -17.16 -16.61
N GLN A 28 34.88 -16.09 -15.86
CA GLN A 28 35.02 -16.06 -14.40
C GLN A 28 33.83 -16.69 -13.64
N ALA A 29 32.65 -16.77 -14.26
CA ALA A 29 31.45 -17.32 -13.62
C ALA A 29 31.38 -18.85 -13.56
N ASN A 30 32.25 -19.57 -14.29
CA ASN A 30 32.16 -21.02 -14.50
C ASN A 30 33.33 -21.86 -13.92
N GLN A 31 34.10 -21.34 -12.96
CA GLN A 31 35.00 -22.21 -12.18
C GLN A 31 34.35 -22.64 -10.85
N PRO A 32 34.29 -23.95 -10.55
CA PRO A 32 33.81 -24.42 -9.25
C PRO A 32 34.80 -24.04 -8.15
N PRO A 33 34.35 -23.73 -6.92
CA PRO A 33 35.25 -23.50 -5.81
C PRO A 33 36.02 -24.78 -5.47
N GLY A 34 37.35 -24.70 -5.43
CA GLY A 34 38.21 -25.79 -4.98
C GLY A 34 38.06 -26.07 -3.48
N PRO A 35 38.48 -27.25 -2.99
CA PRO A 35 38.39 -27.58 -1.57
C PRO A 35 39.27 -26.63 -0.74
N LEU A 36 38.75 -26.22 0.42
CA LEU A 36 39.44 -25.36 1.37
C LEU A 36 40.74 -26.04 1.86
N PRO A 37 41.88 -25.31 1.92
CA PRO A 37 43.10 -25.86 2.50
C PRO A 37 42.96 -26.05 4.02
N PRO A 38 43.64 -27.05 4.62
CA PRO A 38 43.47 -27.40 6.04
C PRO A 38 43.91 -26.33 7.06
N ASP A 39 44.53 -25.22 6.63
CA ASP A 39 45.20 -24.25 7.52
C ASP A 39 44.73 -22.79 7.28
N ALA A 40 43.42 -22.54 7.25
CA ALA A 40 42.92 -21.16 7.22
C ALA A 40 43.09 -20.49 8.61
N PRO A 41 43.73 -19.32 8.72
CA PRO A 41 44.02 -18.68 10.01
C PRO A 41 42.75 -18.16 10.69
N THR A 42 42.61 -18.46 11.97
CA THR A 42 41.57 -17.91 12.85
C THR A 42 41.79 -16.41 13.03
N TYR A 43 40.89 -15.59 12.49
CA TYR A 43 40.86 -14.16 12.81
C TYR A 43 40.30 -13.94 14.21
N ALA A 44 41.18 -13.93 15.20
CA ALA A 44 40.85 -13.41 16.52
C ALA A 44 40.66 -11.88 16.42
N LEU A 45 39.46 -11.40 16.72
CA LEU A 45 39.15 -9.98 16.84
C LEU A 45 40.06 -9.35 17.90
N ARG A 46 41.00 -8.50 17.51
CA ARG A 46 41.74 -7.65 18.46
C ARG A 46 40.94 -6.40 18.76
N HIS A 47 40.61 -6.20 20.04
CA HIS A 47 39.95 -5.00 20.53
C HIS A 47 40.90 -3.78 20.51
N PRO A 48 40.39 -2.55 20.28
CA PRO A 48 41.19 -1.33 20.33
C PRO A 48 41.62 -0.99 21.77
N ALA A 49 42.74 -0.27 21.91
CA ALA A 49 43.20 0.22 23.21
C ALA A 49 42.23 1.28 23.76
N LEU A 50 41.89 1.17 25.05
CA LEU A 50 40.99 2.07 25.77
C LEU A 50 41.80 3.03 26.65
N ASP A 51 41.25 4.21 26.93
CA ASP A 51 41.81 5.14 27.91
C ASP A 51 41.41 4.78 29.35
N GLU A 52 41.89 5.56 30.33
CA GLU A 52 41.65 5.34 31.76
C GLU A 52 40.16 5.42 32.18
N ASN A 53 39.28 5.94 31.32
CA ASN A 53 37.83 5.98 31.54
C ASN A 53 37.07 4.98 30.66
N GLY A 54 37.77 4.05 29.99
CA GLY A 54 37.17 2.96 29.23
C GLY A 54 36.62 3.36 27.86
N MET A 55 36.99 4.52 27.34
CA MET A 55 36.60 4.94 25.99
C MET A 55 37.62 4.49 24.94
N PRO A 56 37.21 4.08 23.72
CA PRO A 56 38.14 3.69 22.67
C PRO A 56 39.01 4.86 22.26
N LEU A 57 40.33 4.72 22.40
CA LEU A 57 41.25 5.72 21.89
C LEU A 57 41.16 5.73 20.36
N PRO A 58 40.93 6.89 19.71
CA PRO A 58 40.99 6.97 18.26
C PRO A 58 42.40 6.57 17.81
N LYS A 59 42.48 5.67 16.81
CA LYS A 59 43.76 5.31 16.18
C LYS A 59 44.43 6.58 15.68
N ARG A 60 45.58 6.94 16.26
CA ARG A 60 46.50 7.87 15.62
C ARG A 60 47.03 7.16 14.37
N VAL A 61 46.65 7.64 13.21
CA VAL A 61 47.25 7.22 11.95
C VAL A 61 48.59 7.94 11.87
N GLU A 62 49.69 7.22 12.11
CA GLU A 62 51.05 7.69 11.78
C GLU A 62 51.39 7.37 10.32
N GLU A 63 50.47 7.68 9.41
CA GLU A 63 50.76 7.65 7.99
C GLU A 63 50.89 9.11 7.55
N ILE A 64 52.14 9.55 7.55
CA ILE A 64 52.56 10.78 6.87
C ILE A 64 52.43 10.45 5.38
N ASP A 65 51.42 11.01 4.73
CA ASP A 65 51.34 11.04 3.27
C ASP A 65 52.55 11.84 2.76
N MET A 66 53.54 11.11 2.24
CA MET A 66 54.80 11.67 1.75
C MET A 66 54.74 12.13 0.28
N ASP A 67 53.61 11.94 -0.43
CA ASP A 67 53.51 12.23 -1.87
C ASP A 67 52.29 13.06 -2.30
N ALA A 68 51.34 13.41 -1.43
CA ALA A 68 50.31 14.40 -1.75
C ALA A 68 50.77 15.84 -1.41
N THR A 69 51.01 16.62 -2.46
CA THR A 69 51.28 18.08 -2.49
C THR A 69 52.62 18.56 -1.93
N ARG A 70 53.65 18.46 -2.78
CA ARG A 70 54.79 19.37 -2.75
C ARG A 70 54.32 20.81 -2.97
N VAL A 71 54.46 21.65 -1.94
CA VAL A 71 54.78 23.09 -2.09
C VAL A 71 55.96 23.40 -1.17
N THR A 72 56.96 24.07 -1.74
CA THR A 72 58.33 24.28 -1.25
C THR A 72 58.47 25.11 0.04
N PRO A 73 59.59 24.99 0.77
CA PRO A 73 59.85 25.65 2.05
C PRO A 73 60.19 27.14 1.85
N ALA A 74 59.16 27.98 1.81
CA ALA A 74 59.32 29.43 1.85
C ALA A 74 58.27 30.14 2.72
N ALA A 75 57.46 29.41 3.48
CA ALA A 75 56.43 30.02 4.30
C ALA A 75 56.57 29.60 5.76
N TYR A 76 57.03 30.56 6.56
CA TYR A 76 56.79 30.72 8.00
C TYR A 76 57.92 30.33 8.97
N GLN A 77 58.64 31.37 9.43
CA GLN A 77 59.43 31.39 10.66
C GLN A 77 58.54 31.78 11.86
N PRO A 78 58.73 31.19 13.05
CA PRO A 78 57.96 31.55 14.24
C PRO A 78 58.60 32.75 14.95
N PRO A 79 57.79 33.54 15.67
CA PRO A 79 58.32 34.27 16.81
C PRO A 79 57.62 33.95 18.13
N ALA A 80 58.42 34.10 19.18
CA ALA A 80 58.23 33.72 20.57
C ALA A 80 57.29 34.65 21.36
N ALA A 81 57.10 34.25 22.61
CA ALA A 81 56.11 34.71 23.57
C ALA A 81 56.30 36.12 24.18
N ALA A 82 55.15 36.62 24.66
CA ALA A 82 54.89 37.26 25.97
C ALA A 82 54.75 38.80 26.10
N ALA A 83 53.81 39.12 27.01
CA ALA A 83 53.66 40.29 27.91
C ALA A 83 52.66 41.44 27.58
N PRO A 84 52.09 42.12 28.62
CA PRO A 84 50.75 42.73 28.63
C PRO A 84 50.77 44.28 28.84
N PRO A 85 49.77 44.94 29.49
CA PRO A 85 48.65 45.72 28.94
C PRO A 85 48.76 47.25 29.16
N ARG A 86 47.82 48.10 28.64
CA ARG A 86 47.34 49.35 29.30
C ARG A 86 46.21 50.14 28.60
N ARG A 87 45.52 50.96 29.41
CA ARG A 87 44.28 51.78 29.24
C ARG A 87 44.49 53.21 28.68
N ARG A 88 43.34 53.84 28.33
CA ARG A 88 42.87 55.27 28.46
C ARG A 88 42.42 55.85 27.10
N GLY A 89 41.39 56.68 26.92
CA GLY A 89 40.40 57.32 27.80
C GLY A 89 39.64 58.44 27.04
N THR A 90 38.48 58.84 27.59
CA THR A 90 37.85 60.20 27.66
C THR A 90 37.44 61.00 26.41
N GLY A 91 36.22 61.60 26.46
CA GLY A 91 35.81 62.73 25.60
C GLY A 91 34.34 63.16 25.81
N SER A 92 34.09 64.43 26.13
CA SER A 92 32.88 64.96 26.78
C SER A 92 32.21 66.13 26.03
N THR A 93 30.87 66.23 26.15
CA THR A 93 29.96 67.42 26.16
C THR A 93 29.78 68.34 24.93
N LYS A 94 28.52 68.71 24.62
CA LYS A 94 27.92 70.05 24.91
C LYS A 94 26.47 70.23 24.41
N ARG A 95 25.85 71.34 24.86
CA ARG A 95 24.43 71.65 25.10
C ARG A 95 23.85 72.73 24.13
N SER A 96 22.51 72.71 24.00
CA SER A 96 21.54 73.84 24.10
C SER A 96 20.90 74.56 22.87
N ARG A 97 19.55 74.53 22.87
CA ARG A 97 18.53 75.63 22.89
C ARG A 97 18.01 76.34 21.59
N VAL A 98 16.67 76.20 21.35
CA VAL A 98 15.56 77.21 21.50
C VAL A 98 14.64 77.60 20.28
N ARG A 99 13.31 77.31 20.46
CA ARG A 99 12.01 78.03 20.13
C ARG A 99 11.63 78.33 18.65
N ARG A 100 10.35 78.43 18.17
CA ARG A 100 8.97 78.61 18.74
C ARG A 100 7.90 78.32 17.63
N ARG A 101 6.82 77.53 17.91
CA ARG A 101 5.35 77.85 18.03
C ARG A 101 4.47 78.04 16.75
N ALA A 102 3.41 77.21 16.63
CA ALA A 102 1.99 77.60 16.42
C ALA A 102 1.02 76.38 16.58
N PRO A 103 -0.29 76.56 16.87
CA PRO A 103 -1.15 75.59 17.56
C PRO A 103 -2.21 74.91 16.66
N SER A 104 -2.65 73.69 16.99
CA SER A 104 -4.04 73.20 16.86
C SER A 104 -4.11 71.67 17.12
N GLY A 105 -5.21 71.18 17.69
CA GLY A 105 -5.53 69.74 17.72
C GLY A 105 -5.41 69.00 19.07
N ARG A 106 -5.22 69.68 20.20
CA ARG A 106 -4.98 69.00 21.51
C ARG A 106 -6.17 68.25 22.13
N ALA A 107 -7.36 68.23 21.54
CA ALA A 107 -8.50 67.47 22.07
C ALA A 107 -8.66 66.04 21.47
N ALA A 108 -8.15 65.76 20.26
CA ALA A 108 -8.34 64.44 19.63
C ALA A 108 -7.19 63.44 19.92
N TRP A 109 -5.96 63.93 20.01
CA TRP A 109 -4.78 63.08 20.25
C TRP A 109 -4.68 62.54 21.69
N GLY A 110 -5.22 63.27 22.68
CA GLY A 110 -5.24 62.81 24.08
C GLY A 110 -6.15 61.60 24.29
N CYS A 111 -7.29 61.53 23.58
CA CYS A 111 -8.20 60.40 23.62
C CYS A 111 -7.71 59.21 22.79
N LEU A 112 -7.08 59.46 21.63
CA LEU A 112 -6.48 58.38 20.82
C LEU A 112 -5.26 57.75 21.51
N LEU A 113 -4.38 58.55 22.13
CA LEU A 113 -3.22 58.02 22.85
C LEU A 113 -3.64 57.31 24.15
N ARG A 114 -4.65 57.83 24.87
CA ARG A 114 -5.22 57.11 26.03
C ARG A 114 -5.91 55.82 25.60
N GLY A 115 -6.70 55.84 24.52
CA GLY A 115 -7.33 54.65 23.95
C GLY A 115 -6.30 53.62 23.48
N PHE A 116 -5.20 54.05 22.88
CA PHE A 116 -4.11 53.18 22.48
C PHE A 116 -3.40 52.58 23.70
N ILE A 117 -3.07 53.38 24.72
CA ILE A 117 -2.43 52.90 25.96
C ILE A 117 -3.37 51.98 26.75
N THR A 118 -4.67 52.28 26.86
CA THR A 118 -5.63 51.39 27.52
C THR A 118 -5.87 50.14 26.72
N SER A 119 -5.94 50.21 25.39
CA SER A 119 -6.04 49.01 24.55
C SER A 119 -4.78 48.14 24.66
N LEU A 120 -3.59 48.74 24.71
CA LEU A 120 -2.34 48.03 24.94
C LEU A 120 -2.32 47.38 26.33
N PHE A 121 -2.80 48.08 27.36
CA PHE A 121 -2.89 47.53 28.71
C PHE A 121 -3.90 46.39 28.82
N VAL A 122 -5.06 46.50 28.13
CA VAL A 122 -6.05 45.42 28.03
C VAL A 122 -5.48 44.23 27.27
N VAL A 123 -4.76 44.44 26.16
CA VAL A 123 -4.08 43.36 25.42
C VAL A 123 -3.04 42.69 26.31
N VAL A 124 -2.20 43.44 27.02
CA VAL A 124 -1.22 42.88 27.96
C VAL A 124 -1.89 42.13 29.09
N ALA A 125 -2.99 42.65 29.66
CA ALA A 125 -3.75 41.98 30.71
C ALA A 125 -4.41 40.68 30.20
N VAL A 126 -4.96 40.68 28.98
CA VAL A 126 -5.52 39.48 28.33
C VAL A 126 -4.42 38.47 28.06
N VAL A 127 -3.24 38.90 27.60
CA VAL A 127 -2.08 38.03 27.40
C VAL A 127 -1.61 37.43 28.73
N ILE A 128 -1.56 38.21 29.82
CA ILE A 128 -1.21 37.72 31.15
C ILE A 128 -2.27 36.73 31.66
N LEU A 129 -3.57 37.01 31.47
CA LEU A 129 -4.65 36.11 31.87
C LEU A 129 -4.65 34.82 31.04
N LEU A 130 -4.35 34.90 29.74
CA LEU A 130 -4.17 33.73 28.87
C LEU A 130 -2.94 32.92 29.29
N LEU A 131 -1.81 33.57 29.58
CA LEU A 131 -0.62 32.92 30.11
C LEU A 131 -0.90 32.24 31.46
N ALA A 132 -1.60 32.92 32.37
CA ALA A 132 -2.00 32.36 33.65
C ALA A 132 -2.98 31.19 33.48
N PHE A 133 -3.94 31.29 32.56
CA PHE A 133 -4.86 30.21 32.23
C PHE A 133 -4.10 29.00 31.66
N VAL A 134 -3.20 29.21 30.71
CA VAL A 134 -2.32 28.17 30.16
C VAL A 134 -1.47 27.55 31.26
N LEU A 135 -0.91 28.35 32.17
CA LEU A 135 -0.12 27.85 33.29
C LEU A 135 -0.97 27.01 34.26
N ILE A 136 -2.19 27.45 34.58
CA ILE A 136 -3.13 26.71 35.44
C ILE A 136 -3.56 25.39 34.78
N GLN A 137 -3.89 25.40 33.48
CA GLN A 137 -4.22 24.18 32.76
C GLN A 137 -3.01 23.23 32.68
N TYR A 138 -1.80 23.78 32.46
CA TYR A 138 -0.56 23.01 32.48
C TYR A 138 -0.38 22.31 33.84
N TYR A 139 -0.50 23.03 34.96
CA TYR A 139 -0.35 22.41 36.29
C TYR A 139 -1.48 21.43 36.62
N ARG A 140 -2.72 21.67 36.17
CA ARG A 140 -3.83 20.73 36.33
C ARG A 140 -3.59 19.42 35.59
N ILE A 141 -3.12 19.49 34.34
CA ILE A 141 -2.82 18.31 33.52
C ILE A 141 -1.57 17.61 34.05
N ALA A 142 -0.51 18.36 34.37
CA ALA A 142 0.73 17.81 34.93
C ALA A 142 0.47 17.05 36.25
N ALA A 143 -0.46 17.52 37.08
CA ALA A 143 -0.86 16.82 38.30
C ALA A 143 -1.64 15.51 38.06
N THR A 144 -2.12 15.27 36.84
CA THR A 144 -2.82 14.02 36.45
C THR A 144 -1.92 13.02 35.71
N LEU A 145 -0.68 13.39 35.40
CA LEU A 145 0.25 12.51 34.69
C LEU A 145 0.90 11.50 35.65
N PRO A 146 1.10 10.24 35.22
CA PRO A 146 1.74 9.22 36.03
C PRO A 146 3.20 9.58 36.34
N SER A 147 3.70 9.13 37.49
CA SER A 147 5.08 9.38 37.92
C SER A 147 6.09 8.62 37.04
N VAL A 148 7.37 9.02 37.09
CA VAL A 148 8.45 8.33 36.36
C VAL A 148 8.63 6.89 36.84
N GLU A 149 8.41 6.61 38.13
CA GLU A 149 8.36 5.26 38.68
C GLU A 149 7.22 4.42 38.05
N ASP A 150 6.02 4.99 37.90
CA ASP A 150 4.87 4.30 37.29
C ASP A 150 5.12 3.97 35.81
N LEU A 151 5.80 4.86 35.09
CA LEU A 151 6.20 4.65 33.70
C LEU A 151 7.23 3.54 33.55
N ARG A 152 8.20 3.43 34.48
CA ARG A 152 9.17 2.33 34.53
C ARG A 152 8.50 1.00 34.86
N ALA A 153 7.58 0.98 35.82
CA ALA A 153 6.81 -0.22 36.17
C ALA A 153 5.94 -0.71 34.99
N ARG A 154 5.31 0.20 34.23
CA ARG A 154 4.59 -0.15 33.00
C ARG A 154 5.52 -0.63 31.90
N ALA A 155 6.69 -0.02 31.71
CA ALA A 155 7.67 -0.47 30.73
C ALA A 155 8.18 -1.90 31.00
N SER A 156 8.33 -2.29 32.28
CA SER A 156 8.71 -3.66 32.66
C SER A 156 7.62 -4.72 32.46
N GLN A 157 6.36 -4.35 32.22
CA GLN A 157 5.30 -5.30 31.85
C GLN A 157 5.37 -5.76 30.39
N PHE A 158 6.28 -5.20 29.58
CA PHE A 158 6.43 -5.50 28.15
C PHE A 158 7.61 -6.43 27.82
N GLU A 159 8.18 -7.12 28.80
CA GLU A 159 9.25 -8.11 28.56
C GLU A 159 8.69 -9.48 28.15
N THR A 160 9.39 -10.18 27.27
CA THR A 160 9.07 -11.56 26.88
C THR A 160 9.12 -12.45 28.12
N THR A 161 8.04 -13.19 28.39
CA THR A 161 8.02 -14.14 29.51
C THR A 161 8.97 -15.30 29.19
N ARG A 162 10.00 -15.49 30.03
CA ARG A 162 11.00 -16.55 29.91
C ARG A 162 10.77 -17.64 30.95
N ILE A 163 10.70 -18.89 30.51
CA ILE A 163 10.64 -20.08 31.38
C ILE A 163 12.04 -20.64 31.47
N LEU A 164 12.62 -20.66 32.67
CA LEU A 164 13.97 -21.14 32.94
C LEU A 164 13.94 -22.47 33.71
N ASP A 165 14.99 -23.28 33.57
CA ASP A 165 15.21 -24.45 34.43
C ASP A 165 15.77 -24.04 35.80
N ARG A 166 15.90 -25.00 36.72
CA ARG A 166 16.43 -24.77 38.08
C ARG A 166 17.87 -24.25 38.12
N ASN A 167 18.61 -24.35 37.02
CA ASN A 167 20.00 -23.90 36.88
C ASN A 167 20.09 -22.57 36.11
N GLY A 168 18.95 -21.97 35.72
CA GLY A 168 18.88 -20.71 34.99
C GLY A 168 18.96 -20.84 33.47
N ASN A 169 18.96 -22.06 32.91
CA ASN A 169 18.97 -22.25 31.46
C ASN A 169 17.58 -21.98 30.89
N LEU A 170 17.52 -21.26 29.77
CA LEU A 170 16.27 -20.95 29.09
C LEU A 170 15.64 -22.21 28.49
N ILE A 171 14.43 -22.57 28.94
CA ILE A 171 13.65 -23.68 28.41
C ILE A 171 12.72 -23.18 27.29
N TYR A 172 12.05 -22.04 27.50
CA TYR A 172 11.04 -21.55 26.57
C TYR A 172 10.80 -20.04 26.70
N GLU A 173 10.44 -19.37 25.60
CA GLU A 173 10.03 -17.97 25.58
C GLU A 173 8.60 -17.85 25.02
N ILE A 174 7.72 -17.15 25.74
CA ILE A 174 6.36 -16.86 25.29
C ILE A 174 6.39 -15.50 24.59
N ASN A 175 6.30 -15.53 23.26
CA ASN A 175 6.24 -14.33 22.43
C ASN A 175 4.79 -13.87 22.27
N ASP A 176 4.53 -12.59 22.50
CA ASP A 176 3.28 -11.95 22.13
C ASP A 176 3.18 -11.88 20.58
N PRO A 177 2.12 -12.43 19.95
CA PRO A 177 1.95 -12.45 18.49
C PRO A 177 1.89 -11.06 17.85
N SER A 178 1.52 -10.02 18.61
CA SER A 178 1.39 -8.65 18.13
C SER A 178 2.63 -7.79 18.41
N ALA A 179 3.40 -8.13 19.45
CA ALA A 179 4.46 -7.27 19.99
C ALA A 179 5.89 -7.80 19.77
N GLY A 180 6.05 -9.07 19.37
CA GLY A 180 7.34 -9.69 19.06
C GLY A 180 8.20 -10.02 20.30
N ARG A 181 9.47 -10.40 20.08
CA ARG A 181 10.45 -10.65 21.16
C ARG A 181 10.98 -9.32 21.71
N ARG A 182 10.79 -9.05 23.00
CA ARG A 182 11.19 -7.80 23.66
C ARG A 182 12.10 -8.09 24.86
N THR A 183 13.32 -7.58 24.80
CA THR A 183 14.29 -7.64 25.91
C THR A 183 14.60 -6.22 26.34
N PHE A 184 14.45 -5.91 27.62
CA PHE A 184 14.92 -4.64 28.16
C PHE A 184 16.45 -4.64 28.13
N VAL A 185 17.03 -3.65 27.46
CA VAL A 185 18.47 -3.42 27.40
C VAL A 185 18.71 -2.02 27.97
N PRO A 186 19.44 -1.89 29.09
CA PRO A 186 19.72 -0.59 29.66
C PRO A 186 20.62 0.23 28.71
N LEU A 187 20.51 1.56 28.78
CA LEU A 187 21.10 2.46 27.77
C LEU A 187 22.62 2.35 27.66
N ASP A 188 23.29 1.98 28.75
CA ASP A 188 24.73 1.74 28.85
C ASP A 188 25.19 0.45 28.15
N GLU A 189 24.27 -0.50 27.91
CA GLU A 189 24.52 -1.69 27.10
C GLU A 189 24.23 -1.47 25.60
N ILE A 190 23.62 -0.33 25.23
CA ILE A 190 23.36 0.03 23.84
C ILE A 190 24.59 0.71 23.25
N SER A 191 25.01 0.27 22.06
CA SER A 191 26.13 0.89 21.34
C SER A 191 25.94 2.42 21.24
N PRO A 192 26.94 3.24 21.63
CA PRO A 192 26.83 4.69 21.56
C PRO A 192 26.61 5.19 20.13
N TYR A 193 27.07 4.44 19.13
CA TYR A 193 26.81 4.74 17.71
C TYR A 193 25.34 4.54 17.34
N MET A 194 24.66 3.55 17.92
CA MET A 194 23.24 3.33 17.68
C MET A 194 22.39 4.42 18.33
N VAL A 195 22.75 4.83 19.56
CA VAL A 195 22.12 5.97 20.24
C VAL A 195 22.28 7.24 19.40
N ALA A 196 23.50 7.54 18.95
CA ALA A 196 23.78 8.70 18.11
C ALA A 196 23.04 8.67 16.77
N ALA A 197 22.94 7.50 16.12
CA ALA A 197 22.23 7.35 14.85
C ALA A 197 20.72 7.58 14.99
N ILE A 198 20.09 7.04 16.05
CA ILE A 198 18.66 7.24 16.32
C ILE A 198 18.38 8.71 16.61
N ILE A 199 19.18 9.35 17.47
CA ILE A 199 19.03 10.79 17.75
C ILE A 199 19.24 11.61 16.47
N ALA A 200 20.26 11.31 15.67
CA ALA A 200 20.51 12.04 14.43
C ALA A 200 19.41 11.87 13.37
N THR A 201 18.66 10.76 13.38
CA THR A 201 17.65 10.45 12.37
C THR A 201 16.25 10.85 12.81
N GLU A 202 15.86 10.45 14.03
CA GLU A 202 14.49 10.58 14.55
C GLU A 202 14.27 11.92 15.26
N ASP A 203 15.29 12.43 15.97
CA ASP A 203 15.12 13.60 16.83
C ASP A 203 16.47 14.31 17.09
N LYS A 204 16.94 15.05 16.07
CA LYS A 204 18.23 15.76 16.14
C LYS A 204 18.30 16.75 17.31
N GLY A 205 17.15 17.22 17.78
CA GLY A 205 17.00 18.18 18.86
C GLY A 205 16.79 17.56 20.23
N PHE A 206 16.88 16.23 20.37
CA PHE A 206 16.45 15.50 21.56
C PHE A 206 16.92 16.10 22.89
N TYR A 207 18.22 16.41 23.00
CA TYR A 207 18.80 17.01 24.22
C TYR A 207 18.60 18.51 24.37
N THR A 208 18.02 19.17 23.38
CA THR A 208 17.87 20.63 23.33
C THR A 208 16.44 21.09 23.61
N HIS A 209 15.46 20.19 23.49
CA HIS A 209 14.05 20.51 23.70
C HIS A 209 13.43 19.73 24.87
N PRO A 210 12.39 20.26 25.54
CA PRO A 210 11.79 19.63 26.72
C PRO A 210 10.81 18.49 26.38
N GLY A 211 11.04 17.77 25.27
CA GLY A 211 10.24 16.64 24.80
C GLY A 211 9.25 16.95 23.68
N PHE A 212 9.17 18.20 23.20
CA PHE A 212 8.44 18.58 21.99
C PHE A 212 9.23 19.68 21.26
N ASP A 213 9.22 19.67 19.92
CA ASP A 213 9.93 20.67 19.10
C ASP A 213 8.92 21.56 18.34
N PRO A 214 8.64 22.79 18.82
CA PRO A 214 7.74 23.72 18.15
C PRO A 214 8.20 24.08 16.73
N SER A 215 9.51 24.12 16.49
CA SER A 215 10.07 24.45 15.17
C SER A 215 9.89 23.30 14.19
N ALA A 216 10.05 22.05 14.62
CA ALA A 216 9.76 20.87 13.80
C ALA A 216 8.26 20.76 13.49
N ILE A 217 7.40 21.01 14.49
CA ILE A 217 5.93 21.03 14.30
C ILE A 217 5.53 22.09 13.29
N LEU A 218 6.03 23.32 13.43
CA LEU A 218 5.69 24.41 12.51
C LEU A 218 6.24 24.18 11.10
N ARG A 219 7.45 23.61 11.00
CA ARG A 219 8.09 23.28 9.73
C ARG A 219 7.37 22.14 9.00
N ALA A 220 7.02 21.07 9.70
CA ALA A 220 6.23 19.97 9.15
C ALA A 220 4.82 20.44 8.78
N PHE A 221 4.19 21.30 9.59
CA PHE A 221 2.91 21.91 9.26
C PHE A 221 3.00 22.74 7.96
N TRP A 222 4.04 23.57 7.82
CA TRP A 222 4.27 24.38 6.63
C TRP A 222 4.61 23.55 5.40
N GLN A 223 5.47 22.54 5.54
CA GLN A 223 5.84 21.61 4.46
C GLN A 223 4.64 20.78 3.98
N ASN A 224 3.79 20.34 4.91
CA ASN A 224 2.57 19.59 4.57
C ASN A 224 1.46 20.50 4.00
N LEU A 225 1.47 21.81 4.27
CA LEU A 225 0.53 22.76 3.63
C LEU A 225 0.97 23.16 2.21
N THR A 226 2.26 22.96 1.89
CA THR A 226 2.87 23.39 0.62
C THR A 226 3.24 22.22 -0.29
N SER A 227 3.03 20.98 0.15
CA SER A 227 3.33 19.75 -0.59
C SER A 227 2.09 18.85 -0.59
N ASP A 228 1.76 18.21 -1.72
CA ASP A 228 0.61 17.29 -1.85
C ASP A 228 0.84 15.92 -1.17
N GLU A 229 1.98 15.72 -0.50
CA GLU A 229 2.30 14.50 0.27
C GLU A 229 2.92 14.85 1.63
N ILE A 230 2.83 13.93 2.59
CA ILE A 230 3.44 14.08 3.92
C ILE A 230 4.95 13.82 3.82
N VAL A 231 5.74 14.88 3.70
CA VAL A 231 7.20 14.78 3.45
C VAL A 231 8.02 14.61 4.74
N SER A 232 7.49 15.02 5.91
CA SER A 232 8.27 14.97 7.17
C SER A 232 7.43 14.71 8.41
N GLY A 233 7.92 13.84 9.31
CA GLY A 233 7.38 13.64 10.65
C GLY A 233 7.85 14.73 11.64
N ALA A 234 6.97 15.13 12.55
CA ALA A 234 7.24 16.18 13.57
C ALA A 234 7.38 15.63 14.99
N SER A 235 7.31 14.31 15.19
CA SER A 235 7.22 13.70 16.51
C SER A 235 8.59 13.43 17.12
N THR A 236 8.85 13.99 18.30
CA THR A 236 10.09 13.78 19.09
C THR A 236 10.15 12.36 19.65
N ILE A 237 11.35 11.88 20.03
CA ILE A 237 11.51 10.57 20.70
C ILE A 237 10.68 10.51 21.99
N THR A 238 10.58 11.63 22.73
CA THR A 238 9.75 11.72 23.94
C THR A 238 8.25 11.59 23.62
N GLN A 239 7.75 12.18 22.55
CA GLN A 239 6.36 12.03 22.11
C GLN A 239 6.07 10.61 21.61
N GLN A 240 7.03 10.00 20.91
CA GLN A 240 6.93 8.60 20.48
C GLN A 240 6.91 7.66 21.68
N LEU A 241 7.72 7.91 22.71
CA LEU A 241 7.74 7.15 23.97
C LEU A 241 6.45 7.34 24.78
N ALA A 242 5.95 8.56 24.91
CA ALA A 242 4.67 8.85 25.57
C ALA A 242 3.52 8.14 24.85
N ARG A 243 3.50 8.21 23.51
CA ARG A 243 2.59 7.41 22.69
C ARG A 243 2.77 5.93 22.95
N ALA A 244 3.98 5.44 23.18
CA ALA A 244 4.31 4.03 23.41
C ALA A 244 4.08 3.50 24.85
N LEU A 245 3.92 4.37 25.86
CA LEU A 245 3.70 3.96 27.25
C LEU A 245 2.33 4.35 27.84
N LEU A 246 1.69 5.40 27.34
CA LEU A 246 0.51 5.99 28.01
C LEU A 246 -0.83 5.58 27.42
N PHE A 247 -0.90 5.26 26.13
CA PHE A 247 -2.15 4.83 25.48
C PHE A 247 -2.25 3.29 25.47
N THR A 248 -3.41 2.65 25.30
CA THR A 248 -3.40 1.19 25.03
C THR A 248 -2.99 0.89 23.57
N PRO A 249 -2.45 -0.30 23.24
CA PRO A 249 -2.19 -0.70 21.85
C PRO A 249 -3.40 -0.50 20.92
N GLU A 250 -4.60 -0.76 21.45
CA GLU A 250 -5.89 -0.60 20.80
C GLU A 250 -6.19 0.89 20.55
N GLU A 251 -6.10 1.76 21.56
CA GLU A 251 -6.39 3.20 21.43
C GLU A 251 -5.43 3.94 20.49
N ARG A 252 -4.15 3.54 20.45
CA ARG A 252 -3.13 4.14 19.58
C ARG A 252 -3.38 3.88 18.11
N THR A 253 -3.90 2.69 17.83
CA THR A 253 -3.92 2.12 16.49
C THR A 253 -5.32 2.23 15.90
N GLU A 254 -6.37 1.91 16.65
CA GLU A 254 -7.74 1.84 16.14
C GLU A 254 -8.27 3.20 15.64
N LEU A 255 -8.14 4.28 16.41
CA LEU A 255 -8.66 5.60 16.01
C LEU A 255 -7.95 6.17 14.77
N SER A 256 -6.67 5.85 14.57
CA SER A 256 -5.87 6.30 13.42
C SER A 256 -5.98 5.36 12.22
N TYR A 257 -5.91 4.05 12.46
CA TYR A 257 -5.98 3.01 11.45
C TYR A 257 -7.38 2.98 10.82
N TRP A 258 -8.44 2.93 11.61
CA TRP A 258 -9.80 2.90 11.04
C TRP A 258 -10.18 4.21 10.36
N ARG A 259 -9.68 5.34 10.84
CA ARG A 259 -9.79 6.60 10.12
C ARG A 259 -9.06 6.54 8.77
N LYS A 260 -7.82 6.04 8.73
CA LYS A 260 -7.07 5.87 7.48
C LYS A 260 -7.73 4.89 6.52
N VAL A 261 -8.28 3.78 7.02
CA VAL A 261 -9.05 2.82 6.21
C VAL A 261 -10.30 3.49 5.66
N ARG A 262 -11.05 4.25 6.47
CA ARG A 262 -12.20 5.06 6.01
C ARG A 262 -11.81 6.06 4.93
N GLU A 263 -10.71 6.81 5.14
CA GLU A 263 -10.16 7.75 4.17
C GLU A 263 -9.77 7.05 2.86
N ALA A 264 -9.11 5.88 2.94
CA ALA A 264 -8.73 5.07 1.80
C ALA A 264 -9.94 4.54 1.02
N ILE A 265 -10.98 4.06 1.71
CA ILE A 265 -12.23 3.61 1.09
C ILE A 265 -12.91 4.77 0.36
N LEU A 266 -13.01 5.95 0.99
CA LEU A 266 -13.59 7.14 0.36
C LEU A 266 -12.77 7.59 -0.86
N ALA A 267 -11.44 7.52 -0.78
CA ALA A 267 -10.56 7.80 -1.92
C ALA A 267 -10.77 6.79 -3.05
N ALA A 268 -10.85 5.50 -2.74
CA ALA A 268 -11.11 4.44 -3.72
C ALA A 268 -12.48 4.59 -4.39
N ILE A 269 -13.52 4.97 -3.65
CA ILE A 269 -14.86 5.27 -4.20
C ILE A 269 -14.78 6.44 -5.20
N ARG A 270 -14.03 7.49 -4.88
CA ARG A 270 -13.82 8.63 -5.80
C ARG A 270 -13.02 8.23 -7.03
N GLU A 271 -11.96 7.45 -6.85
CA GLU A 271 -11.11 6.97 -7.94
C GLU A 271 -11.91 6.09 -8.91
N THR A 272 -12.65 5.10 -8.39
CA THR A 272 -13.51 4.22 -9.18
C THR A 272 -14.57 5.00 -9.97
N ALA A 273 -15.21 6.00 -9.35
CA ALA A 273 -16.14 6.88 -10.05
C ALA A 273 -15.48 7.66 -11.20
N SER A 274 -14.21 8.06 -11.07
CA SER A 274 -13.45 8.76 -12.12
C SER A 274 -13.14 7.89 -13.35
N TRP A 275 -13.11 6.56 -13.15
CA TRP A 275 -12.97 5.56 -14.20
C TRP A 275 -14.30 5.00 -14.71
N GLY A 276 -15.43 5.55 -14.25
CA GLY A 276 -16.76 5.15 -14.72
C GLY A 276 -17.30 3.88 -14.05
N LEU A 277 -16.69 3.41 -12.97
CA LEU A 277 -17.22 2.28 -12.20
C LEU A 277 -18.32 2.76 -11.26
N THR A 278 -19.54 2.27 -11.46
CA THR A 278 -20.69 2.50 -10.55
C THR A 278 -20.83 1.41 -9.50
N GLY A 279 -20.16 0.27 -9.68
CA GLY A 279 -20.16 -0.83 -8.73
C GLY A 279 -18.97 -1.77 -8.88
N ILE A 280 -18.71 -2.52 -7.82
CA ILE A 280 -17.62 -3.49 -7.70
C ILE A 280 -18.11 -4.77 -7.04
N HIS A 281 -17.39 -5.87 -7.27
CA HIS A 281 -17.54 -7.11 -6.51
C HIS A 281 -16.29 -7.28 -5.63
N ASP A 282 -16.40 -6.99 -4.34
CA ASP A 282 -15.28 -6.93 -3.41
C ASP A 282 -15.03 -8.29 -2.75
N ALA A 283 -13.83 -8.85 -2.95
CA ALA A 283 -13.57 -10.26 -2.69
C ALA A 283 -12.82 -10.49 -1.38
N GLY A 284 -13.39 -11.29 -0.47
CA GLY A 284 -12.73 -11.72 0.76
C GLY A 284 -12.75 -10.65 1.85
N VAL A 285 -13.83 -9.87 1.93
CA VAL A 285 -13.92 -8.74 2.86
C VAL A 285 -14.15 -9.25 4.29
N PRO A 286 -13.28 -8.90 5.26
CA PRO A 286 -13.51 -9.25 6.65
C PRO A 286 -14.61 -8.39 7.26
N ARG A 287 -15.27 -8.90 8.31
CA ARG A 287 -16.38 -8.21 8.98
C ARG A 287 -16.06 -6.76 9.37
N SER A 288 -14.86 -6.49 9.90
CA SER A 288 -14.47 -5.16 10.36
C SER A 288 -14.45 -4.10 9.26
N VAL A 289 -14.16 -4.49 8.01
CA VAL A 289 -14.23 -3.59 6.85
C VAL A 289 -15.68 -3.43 6.38
N ILE A 290 -16.50 -4.48 6.46
CA ILE A 290 -17.92 -4.39 6.14
C ILE A 290 -18.64 -3.43 7.09
N ASP A 291 -18.31 -3.45 8.40
CA ASP A 291 -18.85 -2.52 9.39
C ASP A 291 -18.60 -1.06 8.99
N ILE A 292 -17.44 -0.77 8.40
CA ILE A 292 -17.08 0.56 7.87
C ILE A 292 -17.88 0.90 6.62
N TYR A 293 -18.04 -0.05 5.70
CA TYR A 293 -18.89 0.16 4.52
C TYR A 293 -20.32 0.53 4.93
N GLU A 294 -20.90 -0.22 5.87
CA GLU A 294 -22.23 0.06 6.38
C GLU A 294 -22.31 1.42 7.09
N GLU A 295 -21.29 1.80 7.86
CA GLU A 295 -21.22 3.11 8.51
C GLU A 295 -21.20 4.25 7.49
N LEU A 296 -20.31 4.19 6.50
CA LEU A 296 -20.23 5.17 5.42
C LEU A 296 -21.52 5.23 4.59
N ALA A 297 -22.17 4.10 4.36
CA ALA A 297 -23.44 4.03 3.65
C ALA A 297 -24.58 4.65 4.46
N ARG A 298 -24.64 4.41 5.78
CA ARG A 298 -25.59 5.08 6.70
C ARG A 298 -25.38 6.59 6.74
N GLU A 299 -24.14 7.05 6.63
CA GLU A 299 -23.79 8.47 6.52
C GLU A 299 -24.10 9.09 5.14
N GLY A 300 -24.51 8.29 4.15
CA GLY A 300 -24.72 8.76 2.78
C GLY A 300 -23.43 9.12 2.03
N LYS A 301 -22.28 8.60 2.47
CA LYS A 301 -20.95 8.86 1.89
C LYS A 301 -20.40 7.71 1.04
N PHE A 302 -21.15 6.63 0.91
CA PHE A 302 -20.77 5.46 0.12
C PHE A 302 -21.40 5.53 -1.28
N ASP A 303 -20.88 6.38 -2.16
CA ASP A 303 -21.35 6.54 -3.54
C ASP A 303 -20.74 5.45 -4.47
N LEU A 304 -20.96 4.18 -4.12
CA LEU A 304 -20.53 2.99 -4.87
C LEU A 304 -21.49 1.82 -4.60
N ARG A 305 -21.75 0.95 -5.58
CA ARG A 305 -22.46 -0.31 -5.34
C ARG A 305 -21.44 -1.42 -5.05
N ASN A 306 -21.47 -1.95 -3.84
CA ASN A 306 -20.54 -3.01 -3.44
C ASN A 306 -21.27 -4.35 -3.27
N TYR A 307 -20.94 -5.31 -4.13
CA TYR A 307 -21.29 -6.72 -3.95
C TYR A 307 -20.18 -7.42 -3.18
N VAL A 308 -20.39 -7.56 -1.88
CA VAL A 308 -19.41 -8.09 -0.93
C VAL A 308 -19.41 -9.61 -0.96
N MET A 309 -18.24 -10.17 -1.25
CA MET A 309 -17.90 -11.56 -0.98
C MET A 309 -17.18 -11.60 0.37
N ILE A 310 -17.83 -12.12 1.40
CA ILE A 310 -17.26 -12.17 2.74
C ILE A 310 -16.05 -13.12 2.79
N ALA A 311 -15.09 -12.78 3.65
CA ALA A 311 -13.97 -13.66 3.96
C ALA A 311 -14.46 -15.01 4.51
N SER A 312 -13.78 -16.09 4.13
CA SER A 312 -14.08 -17.45 4.61
C SER A 312 -13.40 -17.81 5.94
N ASP A 313 -12.92 -16.82 6.70
CA ASP A 313 -12.45 -17.05 8.07
C ASP A 313 -13.63 -17.43 8.97
N ASP A 314 -13.37 -18.25 9.99
CA ASP A 314 -14.44 -18.86 10.78
C ASP A 314 -15.31 -17.82 11.51
N SER A 315 -14.74 -16.66 11.88
CA SER A 315 -15.47 -15.61 12.61
C SER A 315 -16.44 -14.85 11.71
N THR A 316 -15.98 -14.42 10.54
CA THR A 316 -16.81 -13.73 9.53
C THR A 316 -17.87 -14.68 9.00
N LEU A 317 -17.49 -15.92 8.67
CA LEU A 317 -18.39 -16.93 8.13
C LEU A 317 -19.50 -17.28 9.13
N ALA A 318 -19.16 -17.53 10.41
CA ALA A 318 -20.17 -17.82 11.43
C ALA A 318 -21.15 -16.67 11.64
N HIS A 319 -20.67 -15.42 11.62
CA HIS A 319 -21.50 -14.23 11.78
C HIS A 319 -22.55 -14.11 10.67
N TYR A 320 -22.14 -14.21 9.41
CA TYR A 320 -23.04 -13.98 8.28
C TYR A 320 -23.91 -15.19 7.93
N LEU A 321 -23.45 -16.43 8.15
CA LEU A 321 -24.30 -17.61 7.98
C LEU A 321 -25.48 -17.64 8.97
N GLN A 322 -25.36 -16.97 10.12
CA GLN A 322 -26.48 -16.79 11.05
C GLN A 322 -27.50 -15.75 10.57
N ARG A 323 -27.05 -14.70 9.88
CA ARG A 323 -27.88 -13.58 9.41
C ARG A 323 -28.53 -13.84 8.05
N GLY A 324 -27.92 -14.69 7.23
CA GLY A 324 -28.31 -14.89 5.84
C GLY A 324 -27.81 -13.76 4.92
N PRO A 325 -27.99 -13.90 3.59
CA PRO A 325 -27.64 -12.87 2.63
C PRO A 325 -28.43 -11.59 2.83
N GLN A 326 -27.76 -10.45 2.68
CA GLN A 326 -28.37 -9.13 2.76
C GLN A 326 -28.26 -8.45 1.39
N ASN A 327 -29.39 -8.05 0.81
CA ASN A 327 -29.44 -7.48 -0.54
C ASN A 327 -29.89 -6.02 -0.50
N GLY A 328 -29.22 -5.17 -1.27
CA GLY A 328 -29.68 -3.81 -1.53
C GLY A 328 -29.73 -2.89 -0.30
N LEU A 329 -28.84 -3.10 0.68
CA LEU A 329 -28.77 -2.27 1.88
C LEU A 329 -28.44 -0.81 1.52
N TYR A 330 -28.97 0.11 2.33
CA TYR A 330 -28.66 1.55 2.25
C TYR A 330 -28.93 2.16 0.87
N ASP A 331 -30.14 1.99 0.36
CA ASP A 331 -30.55 2.44 -0.99
C ASP A 331 -29.71 1.77 -2.10
N ASN A 332 -29.67 0.44 -2.08
CA ASN A 332 -28.98 -0.36 -3.09
C ASN A 332 -27.47 -0.03 -3.20
N ARG A 333 -26.82 0.25 -2.08
CA ARG A 333 -25.37 0.51 -2.03
C ARG A 333 -24.58 -0.74 -1.69
N ILE A 334 -25.12 -1.64 -0.85
CA ILE A 334 -24.36 -2.80 -0.36
C ILE A 334 -25.19 -4.09 -0.49
N TRP A 335 -24.56 -5.14 -1.02
CA TRP A 335 -25.04 -6.52 -1.01
C TRP A 335 -23.99 -7.38 -0.31
N ILE A 336 -24.40 -8.15 0.69
CA ILE A 336 -23.55 -9.11 1.40
C ILE A 336 -24.14 -10.49 1.13
N ARG A 337 -23.67 -11.15 0.07
CA ARG A 337 -24.36 -12.33 -0.50
C ARG A 337 -23.42 -13.46 -0.96
N ALA A 338 -22.12 -13.21 -1.05
CA ALA A 338 -21.17 -14.22 -1.51
C ALA A 338 -20.13 -14.54 -0.43
N ILE A 339 -19.53 -15.73 -0.50
CA ILE A 339 -18.38 -16.14 0.29
C ILE A 339 -17.20 -16.34 -0.65
N LYS A 340 -16.03 -15.76 -0.33
CA LYS A 340 -14.80 -15.92 -1.11
C LYS A 340 -13.91 -16.99 -0.49
N ILE A 341 -13.45 -17.94 -1.31
CA ILE A 341 -12.43 -18.95 -0.94
C ILE A 341 -11.28 -18.85 -1.94
N SER A 342 -10.05 -19.12 -1.50
CA SER A 342 -8.89 -19.25 -2.41
C SER A 342 -8.41 -20.70 -2.48
N SER A 343 -8.47 -21.31 -3.66
CA SER A 343 -8.11 -22.73 -3.86
C SER A 343 -6.63 -22.94 -4.13
N ASP A 344 -5.99 -22.06 -4.90
CA ASP A 344 -4.57 -22.16 -5.29
C ASP A 344 -3.88 -20.79 -5.35
N GLY A 345 -2.59 -20.77 -5.71
CA GLY A 345 -1.82 -19.54 -5.89
C GLY A 345 -1.97 -18.91 -7.27
N ALA A 346 -1.01 -18.05 -7.64
CA ALA A 346 -0.96 -17.40 -8.94
C ALA A 346 -0.05 -18.12 -9.94
N LEU A 347 -0.32 -17.97 -11.24
CA LEU A 347 0.48 -18.60 -12.30
C LEU A 347 1.90 -18.03 -12.34
N GLY A 348 2.05 -16.71 -12.16
CA GLY A 348 3.35 -16.03 -12.23
C GLY A 348 4.37 -16.53 -11.20
N SER A 349 3.91 -16.76 -9.96
CA SER A 349 4.71 -17.27 -8.84
C SER A 349 4.83 -18.80 -8.81
N ARG A 350 4.32 -19.49 -9.83
CA ARG A 350 4.20 -20.96 -9.89
C ARG A 350 3.37 -21.57 -8.74
N GLY A 351 2.44 -20.78 -8.21
CA GLY A 351 1.54 -21.20 -7.14
C GLY A 351 0.23 -21.82 -7.64
N ALA A 352 -0.18 -21.52 -8.87
CA ALA A 352 -1.39 -22.10 -9.46
C ALA A 352 -1.27 -23.62 -9.58
N ALA A 353 -2.30 -24.36 -9.16
CA ALA A 353 -2.25 -25.80 -9.07
C ALA A 353 -2.53 -26.43 -10.45
N LEU A 354 -1.53 -27.12 -11.01
CA LEU A 354 -1.59 -27.69 -12.35
C LEU A 354 -1.75 -29.22 -12.35
N LEU A 355 -2.41 -29.77 -13.38
CA LEU A 355 -2.55 -31.21 -13.59
C LEU A 355 -1.20 -31.87 -13.94
N GLU A 356 -0.38 -31.14 -14.70
CA GLU A 356 0.98 -31.52 -15.08
C GLU A 356 1.98 -30.49 -14.55
N PRO A 357 3.26 -30.85 -14.33
CA PRO A 357 4.26 -29.90 -13.83
C PRO A 357 4.41 -28.64 -14.70
N TYR A 358 4.85 -27.55 -14.10
CA TYR A 358 5.21 -26.33 -14.83
C TYR A 358 6.27 -26.64 -15.90
N SER A 359 6.09 -26.09 -17.11
CA SER A 359 7.00 -26.35 -18.23
C SER A 359 8.40 -25.77 -18.00
N ASP A 360 8.52 -24.73 -17.19
CA ASP A 360 9.79 -24.08 -16.83
C ASP A 360 10.26 -24.39 -15.40
N ASP A 361 9.59 -25.31 -14.70
CA ASP A 361 9.95 -25.76 -13.35
C ASP A 361 9.52 -27.23 -13.15
N PRO A 362 10.28 -28.19 -13.73
CA PRO A 362 9.92 -29.60 -13.70
C PRO A 362 9.78 -30.13 -12.27
N GLY A 363 8.72 -30.90 -12.01
CA GLY A 363 8.39 -31.45 -10.70
C GLY A 363 7.53 -30.54 -9.82
N ASN A 364 7.42 -29.25 -10.13
CA ASN A 364 6.51 -28.34 -9.46
C ASN A 364 5.11 -28.40 -10.12
N THR A 365 4.06 -28.64 -9.35
CA THR A 365 2.65 -28.62 -9.83
C THR A 365 1.80 -27.56 -9.13
N GLY A 366 2.45 -26.58 -8.50
CA GLY A 366 1.80 -25.57 -7.67
C GLY A 366 1.24 -26.13 -6.38
N LEU A 367 0.43 -25.32 -5.69
CA LEU A 367 -0.04 -25.59 -4.34
C LEU A 367 -1.55 -25.41 -4.21
N LEU A 368 -2.14 -26.19 -3.29
CA LEU A 368 -3.52 -25.97 -2.84
C LEU A 368 -3.46 -25.16 -1.54
N LEU A 369 -4.21 -24.07 -1.49
CA LEU A 369 -4.30 -23.18 -0.32
C LEU A 369 -5.33 -23.66 0.71
N VAL A 370 -6.24 -24.54 0.29
CA VAL A 370 -7.23 -25.16 1.17
C VAL A 370 -7.17 -26.69 1.04
N PRO A 371 -7.44 -27.42 2.13
CA PRO A 371 -7.48 -28.88 2.06
C PRO A 371 -8.67 -29.34 1.17
N PRO A 372 -8.54 -30.50 0.50
CA PRO A 372 -9.64 -31.09 -0.26
C PRO A 372 -10.91 -31.24 0.61
N GLY A 373 -12.06 -30.90 0.04
CA GLY A 373 -13.37 -30.94 0.69
C GLY A 373 -13.74 -29.66 1.43
N ARG A 374 -12.83 -28.69 1.62
CA ARG A 374 -13.16 -27.40 2.26
C ARG A 374 -14.16 -26.60 1.41
N VAL A 375 -14.02 -26.59 0.09
CA VAL A 375 -14.94 -25.86 -0.81
C VAL A 375 -16.33 -26.50 -0.72
N GLN A 376 -16.43 -27.83 -0.79
CA GLN A 376 -17.68 -28.56 -0.63
C GLN A 376 -18.35 -28.25 0.71
N GLN A 377 -17.61 -28.30 1.82
CA GLN A 377 -18.15 -28.02 3.15
C GLN A 377 -18.74 -26.61 3.28
N VAL A 378 -18.05 -25.61 2.73
CA VAL A 378 -18.54 -24.22 2.74
C VAL A 378 -19.71 -24.07 1.77
N ALA A 379 -19.65 -24.70 0.59
CA ALA A 379 -20.71 -24.68 -0.41
C ALA A 379 -22.02 -25.28 0.11
N VAL A 380 -21.99 -26.42 0.80
CA VAL A 380 -23.19 -27.01 1.42
C VAL A 380 -23.85 -26.03 2.40
N LYS A 381 -23.07 -25.46 3.33
CA LYS A 381 -23.58 -24.46 4.29
C LYS A 381 -24.10 -23.20 3.60
N ALA A 382 -23.43 -22.76 2.54
CA ALA A 382 -23.82 -21.60 1.77
C ALA A 382 -25.16 -21.84 1.06
N LEU A 383 -25.33 -23.00 0.41
CA LEU A 383 -26.57 -23.40 -0.26
C LEU A 383 -27.74 -23.45 0.72
N GLU A 384 -27.56 -24.06 1.89
CA GLU A 384 -28.57 -24.12 2.96
C GLU A 384 -29.01 -22.74 3.46
N LYS A 385 -28.11 -21.75 3.39
CA LYS A 385 -28.35 -20.37 3.84
C LYS A 385 -28.65 -19.38 2.70
N GLY A 386 -28.61 -19.83 1.45
CA GLY A 386 -28.83 -18.99 0.26
C GLY A 386 -27.66 -18.07 -0.14
N PHE A 387 -26.45 -18.33 0.35
CA PHE A 387 -25.23 -17.63 -0.06
C PHE A 387 -24.66 -18.19 -1.37
N GLN A 388 -24.08 -17.31 -2.18
CA GLN A 388 -23.22 -17.68 -3.31
C GLN A 388 -21.82 -18.06 -2.81
N VAL A 389 -21.13 -18.97 -3.49
CA VAL A 389 -19.72 -19.27 -3.25
C VAL A 389 -18.90 -18.94 -4.49
N ASN A 390 -17.86 -18.12 -4.28
CA ASN A 390 -16.95 -17.62 -5.30
C ASN A 390 -15.54 -18.10 -4.94
N VAL A 391 -14.94 -18.92 -5.80
CA VAL A 391 -13.66 -19.57 -5.49
C VAL A 391 -12.59 -19.11 -6.45
N HIS A 392 -11.49 -18.55 -5.93
CA HIS A 392 -10.28 -18.35 -6.73
C HIS A 392 -9.70 -19.71 -7.14
N ALA A 393 -9.60 -19.93 -8.45
CA ALA A 393 -8.88 -21.06 -9.02
C ALA A 393 -8.23 -20.65 -10.36
N ILE A 394 -6.90 -20.61 -10.39
CA ILE A 394 -6.14 -20.22 -11.58
C ILE A 394 -5.73 -21.45 -12.39
N GLY A 395 -5.15 -22.46 -11.76
CA GLY A 395 -4.62 -23.63 -12.44
C GLY A 395 -5.70 -24.65 -12.83
N ASP A 396 -5.41 -25.48 -13.84
CA ASP A 396 -6.37 -26.46 -14.35
C ASP A 396 -6.73 -27.54 -13.32
N ARG A 397 -5.79 -27.96 -12.45
CA ARG A 397 -6.08 -28.85 -11.32
C ARG A 397 -6.97 -28.18 -10.29
N ALA A 398 -6.74 -26.91 -9.96
CA ALA A 398 -7.60 -26.18 -9.03
C ALA A 398 -9.03 -26.07 -9.57
N ASN A 399 -9.19 -25.66 -10.83
CA ASN A 399 -10.49 -25.57 -11.49
C ASN A 399 -11.24 -26.91 -11.46
N ARG A 400 -10.56 -28.01 -11.81
CA ARG A 400 -11.16 -29.36 -11.76
C ARG A 400 -11.63 -29.75 -10.36
N LEU A 401 -10.80 -29.54 -9.35
CA LEU A 401 -11.15 -29.86 -7.96
C LEU A 401 -12.33 -29.03 -7.45
N VAL A 402 -12.37 -27.74 -7.77
CA VAL A 402 -13.49 -26.86 -7.39
C VAL A 402 -14.79 -27.31 -8.07
N LEU A 403 -14.75 -27.66 -9.36
CA LEU A 403 -15.91 -28.20 -10.07
C LEU A 403 -16.40 -29.51 -9.44
N ASP A 404 -15.48 -30.43 -9.09
CA ASP A 404 -15.81 -31.69 -8.41
C ASP A 404 -16.47 -31.43 -7.04
N GLU A 405 -15.99 -30.45 -6.28
CA GLU A 405 -16.53 -30.10 -4.97
C GLU A 405 -17.87 -29.39 -5.05
N PHE A 406 -18.08 -28.52 -6.05
CA PHE A 406 -19.38 -27.92 -6.35
C PHE A 406 -20.40 -28.96 -6.78
N GLU A 407 -20.04 -29.89 -7.67
CA GLU A 407 -20.91 -30.99 -8.11
C GLU A 407 -21.38 -31.83 -6.92
N LYS A 408 -20.47 -32.18 -6.00
CA LYS A 408 -20.83 -32.90 -4.76
C LYS A 408 -21.72 -32.08 -3.83
N ALA A 409 -21.48 -30.77 -3.70
CA ALA A 409 -22.31 -29.91 -2.86
C ALA A 409 -23.74 -29.75 -3.43
N LEU A 410 -23.86 -29.56 -4.75
CA LEU A 410 -25.15 -29.43 -5.44
C LEU A 410 -25.93 -30.75 -5.45
N ALA A 411 -25.25 -31.89 -5.47
CA ALA A 411 -25.89 -33.20 -5.27
C ALA A 411 -26.49 -33.36 -3.86
N GLN A 412 -25.89 -32.73 -2.84
CA GLN A 412 -26.40 -32.76 -1.46
C GLN A 412 -27.51 -31.72 -1.23
N VAL A 413 -27.34 -30.51 -1.74
CA VAL A 413 -28.28 -29.40 -1.59
C VAL A 413 -28.59 -28.83 -2.98
N PRO A 414 -29.59 -29.39 -3.70
CA PRO A 414 -29.92 -28.95 -5.05
C PRO A 414 -30.49 -27.53 -5.06
N VAL A 415 -29.74 -26.57 -5.61
CA VAL A 415 -30.19 -25.19 -5.81
C VAL A 415 -29.92 -24.82 -7.28
N PRO A 416 -30.94 -24.77 -8.15
CA PRO A 416 -30.74 -24.50 -9.57
C PRO A 416 -30.12 -23.11 -9.86
N ASP A 417 -30.51 -22.08 -9.11
CA ASP A 417 -30.01 -20.70 -9.27
C ASP A 417 -28.97 -20.34 -8.19
N HIS A 418 -27.94 -21.19 -8.03
CA HIS A 418 -26.87 -20.99 -7.05
C HIS A 418 -25.84 -19.94 -7.52
N ARG A 419 -25.69 -19.77 -8.84
CA ARG A 419 -24.73 -18.87 -9.52
C ARG A 419 -23.31 -18.94 -8.95
N PHE A 420 -22.85 -20.10 -8.50
CA PHE A 420 -21.49 -20.23 -8.00
C PHE A 420 -20.48 -19.79 -9.03
N ARG A 421 -19.38 -19.21 -8.57
CA ARG A 421 -18.36 -18.66 -9.45
C ARG A 421 -17.02 -19.32 -9.19
N ILE A 422 -16.28 -19.48 -10.28
CA ILE A 422 -14.83 -19.62 -10.20
C ILE A 422 -14.23 -18.30 -10.66
N GLU A 423 -13.52 -17.65 -9.74
CA GLU A 423 -12.76 -16.44 -10.00
C GLU A 423 -11.45 -16.80 -10.72
N HIS A 424 -11.08 -15.94 -11.65
CA HIS A 424 -10.03 -16.11 -12.64
C HIS A 424 -10.37 -17.13 -13.71
N ALA A 425 -10.67 -18.38 -13.32
CA ALA A 425 -10.84 -19.51 -14.24
C ALA A 425 -9.78 -19.48 -15.36
N GLN A 426 -8.55 -19.15 -14.96
CA GLN A 426 -7.55 -18.57 -15.85
C GLN A 426 -6.99 -19.61 -16.80
N VAL A 427 -6.63 -20.78 -16.28
CA VAL A 427 -6.14 -21.94 -17.02
C VAL A 427 -7.11 -23.08 -16.75
N VAL A 428 -7.90 -23.45 -17.75
CA VAL A 428 -8.90 -24.51 -17.62
C VAL A 428 -8.64 -25.58 -18.66
N HIS A 429 -8.59 -26.83 -18.21
CA HIS A 429 -8.45 -27.95 -19.13
C HIS A 429 -9.67 -28.00 -20.07
N PRO A 430 -9.50 -28.25 -21.39
CA PRO A 430 -10.62 -28.25 -22.34
C PRO A 430 -11.80 -29.13 -21.92
N ASP A 431 -11.54 -30.32 -21.35
CA ASP A 431 -12.58 -31.23 -20.86
C ASP A 431 -13.44 -30.66 -19.71
N ASP A 432 -12.91 -29.69 -18.97
CA ASP A 432 -13.61 -29.05 -17.85
C ASP A 432 -14.43 -27.83 -18.28
N ILE A 433 -14.15 -27.22 -19.45
CA ILE A 433 -14.91 -26.05 -19.94
C ILE A 433 -16.42 -26.33 -20.02
N PRO A 434 -16.89 -27.45 -20.63
CA PRO A 434 -18.32 -27.75 -20.67
C PRO A 434 -18.94 -28.05 -19.30
N ARG A 435 -18.15 -28.36 -18.27
CA ARG A 435 -18.66 -28.61 -16.91
C ARG A 435 -19.24 -27.36 -16.29
N PHE A 436 -18.68 -26.18 -16.58
CA PHE A 436 -19.21 -24.91 -16.09
C PHE A 436 -20.68 -24.73 -16.49
N ALA A 437 -20.99 -24.92 -17.78
CA ALA A 437 -22.37 -24.86 -18.27
C ALA A 437 -23.27 -25.93 -17.64
N ARG A 438 -22.81 -27.20 -17.58
CA ARG A 438 -23.60 -28.30 -17.01
C ARG A 438 -23.94 -28.10 -15.55
N LEU A 439 -23.01 -27.53 -14.78
CA LEU A 439 -23.16 -27.32 -13.34
C LEU A 439 -23.76 -25.95 -12.99
N GLY A 440 -23.99 -25.06 -13.96
CA GLY A 440 -24.43 -23.69 -13.68
C GLY A 440 -23.36 -22.80 -13.02
N VAL A 441 -22.09 -23.18 -13.12
CA VAL A 441 -20.96 -22.43 -12.56
C VAL A 441 -20.51 -21.35 -13.53
N ILE A 442 -20.27 -20.14 -13.02
CA ILE A 442 -19.92 -18.96 -13.81
C ILE A 442 -18.39 -18.74 -13.78
N PRO A 443 -17.70 -18.70 -14.93
CA PRO A 443 -16.29 -18.30 -15.01
C PRO A 443 -16.17 -16.77 -14.97
N SER A 444 -15.68 -16.22 -13.85
CA SER A 444 -15.41 -14.79 -13.67
C SER A 444 -13.95 -14.51 -14.00
N MET A 445 -13.66 -13.86 -15.14
CA MET A 445 -12.32 -13.83 -15.74
C MET A 445 -11.83 -12.40 -16.02
N GLN A 446 -10.57 -12.10 -15.72
CA GLN A 446 -10.03 -10.74 -15.87
C GLN A 446 -9.31 -10.54 -17.20
N GLY A 447 -9.79 -9.57 -17.99
CA GLY A 447 -9.19 -9.19 -19.27
C GLY A 447 -7.80 -8.57 -19.14
N SER A 448 -7.59 -7.73 -18.12
CA SER A 448 -6.30 -7.09 -17.84
C SER A 448 -5.18 -8.11 -17.61
N HIS A 449 -5.42 -9.13 -16.77
CA HIS A 449 -4.47 -10.20 -16.51
C HIS A 449 -4.01 -10.93 -17.78
N GLN A 450 -4.91 -11.15 -18.75
CA GLN A 450 -4.53 -11.77 -20.03
C GLN A 450 -3.39 -11.00 -20.70
N THR A 451 -3.44 -9.67 -20.64
CA THR A 451 -2.44 -8.82 -21.27
C THR A 451 -1.11 -8.78 -20.52
N SER A 452 -1.14 -8.90 -19.19
CA SER A 452 0.04 -9.02 -18.33
C SER A 452 0.73 -10.39 -18.49
N ASP A 453 -0.07 -11.45 -18.61
CA ASP A 453 0.42 -12.84 -18.56
C ASP A 453 0.93 -13.34 -19.91
N MET A 454 0.38 -12.87 -21.03
CA MET A 454 0.67 -13.41 -22.36
C MET A 454 2.16 -13.38 -22.77
N TYR A 455 2.98 -12.53 -22.13
CA TYR A 455 4.42 -12.46 -22.35
C TYR A 455 5.19 -13.69 -21.88
N TRP A 456 4.65 -14.42 -20.91
CA TRP A 456 5.37 -15.50 -20.22
C TRP A 456 4.50 -16.72 -19.92
N ALA A 457 3.17 -16.66 -20.10
CA ALA A 457 2.27 -17.79 -19.85
C ALA A 457 2.65 -19.06 -20.61
N VAL A 458 3.13 -18.92 -21.86
CA VAL A 458 3.63 -20.05 -22.66
C VAL A 458 4.84 -20.72 -22.01
N ASN A 459 5.70 -19.96 -21.33
CA ASN A 459 6.86 -20.53 -20.63
C ASN A 459 6.42 -21.38 -19.43
N ARG A 460 5.37 -20.94 -18.71
CA ARG A 460 4.83 -21.67 -17.54
C ARG A 460 4.07 -22.93 -17.93
N LEU A 461 3.26 -22.84 -19.00
CA LEU A 461 2.29 -23.88 -19.37
C LEU A 461 2.74 -24.75 -20.54
N GLY A 462 3.70 -24.30 -21.33
CA GLY A 462 4.05 -24.92 -22.60
C GLY A 462 3.02 -24.65 -23.70
N PRO A 463 3.32 -25.08 -24.94
CA PRO A 463 2.57 -24.70 -26.13
C PRO A 463 1.16 -25.30 -26.21
N THR A 464 0.89 -26.39 -25.49
CA THR A 464 -0.41 -27.08 -25.54
C THR A 464 -1.36 -26.59 -24.45
N ARG A 465 -0.92 -26.54 -23.19
CA ARG A 465 -1.81 -26.22 -22.04
C ARG A 465 -2.22 -24.75 -22.01
N VAL A 466 -1.37 -23.87 -22.55
CA VAL A 466 -1.70 -22.43 -22.70
C VAL A 466 -2.96 -22.20 -23.57
N LEU A 467 -3.35 -23.15 -24.43
CA LEU A 467 -4.59 -23.05 -25.22
C LEU A 467 -5.85 -23.08 -24.35
N GLY A 468 -5.77 -23.62 -23.14
CA GLY A 468 -6.82 -23.56 -22.13
C GLY A 468 -6.82 -22.25 -21.32
N ALA A 469 -5.86 -21.34 -21.58
CA ALA A 469 -5.75 -20.09 -20.84
C ALA A 469 -6.61 -18.97 -21.45
N TYR A 470 -7.36 -18.25 -20.60
CA TYR A 470 -8.22 -17.13 -21.01
C TYR A 470 -9.17 -17.49 -22.18
N ALA A 471 -9.77 -18.67 -22.12
CA ALA A 471 -10.55 -19.28 -23.21
C ALA A 471 -12.00 -18.74 -23.28
N TRP A 472 -12.16 -17.41 -23.37
CA TRP A 472 -13.46 -16.73 -23.31
C TRP A 472 -14.44 -17.21 -24.38
N ARG A 473 -14.01 -17.32 -25.65
CA ARG A 473 -14.89 -17.80 -26.73
C ARG A 473 -15.33 -19.24 -26.48
N SER A 474 -14.42 -20.08 -25.99
CA SER A 474 -14.75 -21.47 -25.65
C SER A 474 -15.82 -21.54 -24.56
N PHE A 475 -15.74 -20.71 -23.52
CA PHE A 475 -16.81 -20.60 -22.51
C PHE A 475 -18.13 -20.11 -23.11
N LEU A 476 -18.11 -18.99 -23.84
CA LEU A 476 -19.31 -18.43 -24.46
C LEU A 476 -20.00 -19.43 -25.41
N ALA A 477 -19.23 -20.26 -26.12
CA ALA A 477 -19.77 -21.30 -26.99
C ALA A 477 -20.55 -22.40 -26.25
N THR A 478 -20.34 -22.57 -24.95
CA THR A 478 -21.14 -23.48 -24.10
C THR A 478 -22.44 -22.85 -23.58
N GLY A 479 -22.66 -21.56 -23.84
CA GLY A 479 -23.80 -20.80 -23.32
C GLY A 479 -23.57 -20.17 -21.94
N THR A 480 -22.38 -20.30 -21.36
CA THR A 480 -22.04 -19.56 -20.13
C THR A 480 -21.84 -18.08 -20.44
N VAL A 481 -22.08 -17.24 -19.43
CA VAL A 481 -21.63 -15.84 -19.44
C VAL A 481 -20.25 -15.75 -18.82
N VAL A 482 -19.48 -14.72 -19.20
CA VAL A 482 -18.14 -14.47 -18.66
C VAL A 482 -18.08 -13.08 -18.04
N PRO A 483 -18.47 -12.90 -16.77
CA PRO A 483 -18.25 -11.64 -16.07
C PRO A 483 -16.76 -11.30 -16.05
N ASN A 484 -16.45 -10.05 -16.31
CA ASN A 484 -15.09 -9.53 -16.39
C ASN A 484 -14.85 -8.51 -15.26
N GLY A 485 -13.64 -8.52 -14.74
CA GLY A 485 -13.17 -7.61 -13.70
C GLY A 485 -11.69 -7.30 -13.91
N SER A 486 -11.11 -6.48 -13.05
CA SER A 486 -9.67 -6.22 -13.10
C SER A 486 -8.88 -6.88 -11.98
N ASP A 487 -9.50 -7.23 -10.84
CA ASP A 487 -8.76 -7.65 -9.62
C ASP A 487 -7.84 -6.54 -9.09
N PHE A 488 -8.26 -5.27 -9.25
CA PHE A 488 -7.53 -4.15 -8.68
C PHE A 488 -7.40 -4.32 -7.14
N PRO A 489 -6.26 -3.93 -6.54
CA PRO A 489 -5.17 -3.15 -7.13
C PRO A 489 -4.06 -3.97 -7.82
N VAL A 490 -4.23 -5.29 -8.05
CA VAL A 490 -3.24 -6.09 -8.78
C VAL A 490 -3.08 -5.58 -10.21
N GLU A 491 -4.20 -5.31 -10.87
CA GLU A 491 -4.26 -4.65 -12.17
C GLU A 491 -4.88 -3.25 -12.08
N ALA A 492 -4.82 -2.52 -13.19
CA ALA A 492 -5.41 -1.19 -13.29
C ALA A 492 -6.94 -1.21 -13.06
N VAL A 493 -7.44 -0.19 -12.35
CA VAL A 493 -8.86 0.01 -12.07
C VAL A 493 -9.70 0.34 -13.32
N ASN A 494 -9.08 0.86 -14.38
CA ASN A 494 -9.77 1.29 -15.60
C ASN A 494 -10.43 0.09 -16.35
N PRO A 495 -11.78 0.02 -16.43
CA PRO A 495 -12.48 -1.10 -17.06
C PRO A 495 -12.24 -1.19 -18.58
N LEU A 496 -11.83 -0.09 -19.24
CA LEU A 496 -11.53 -0.07 -20.66
C LEU A 496 -10.29 -0.90 -21.03
N VAL A 497 -9.40 -1.18 -20.06
CA VAL A 497 -8.30 -2.12 -20.22
C VAL A 497 -8.84 -3.52 -20.50
N SER A 498 -9.75 -4.00 -19.64
CA SER A 498 -10.40 -5.30 -19.82
C SER A 498 -11.28 -5.34 -21.08
N PHE A 499 -12.00 -4.26 -21.40
CA PHE A 499 -12.78 -4.17 -22.64
C PHE A 499 -11.91 -4.30 -23.89
N LYS A 500 -10.80 -3.53 -23.95
CA LYS A 500 -9.84 -3.61 -25.07
C LYS A 500 -9.21 -4.99 -25.15
N ALA A 501 -8.79 -5.57 -24.03
CA ALA A 501 -8.21 -6.91 -23.98
C ALA A 501 -9.19 -7.96 -24.51
N ALA A 502 -10.47 -7.89 -24.11
CA ALA A 502 -11.50 -8.84 -24.56
C ALA A 502 -11.69 -8.86 -26.09
N ILE A 503 -11.68 -7.68 -26.73
CA ILE A 503 -11.95 -7.58 -28.17
C ILE A 503 -10.70 -7.73 -29.05
N SER A 504 -9.52 -7.34 -28.54
CA SER A 504 -8.28 -7.28 -29.33
C SER A 504 -7.31 -8.39 -28.97
N ARG A 505 -7.31 -8.83 -27.70
CA ARG A 505 -6.29 -9.69 -27.09
C ARG A 505 -4.88 -9.12 -27.24
N GLN A 506 -4.79 -7.80 -27.13
CA GLN A 506 -3.57 -7.02 -27.26
C GLN A 506 -3.38 -6.10 -26.05
N ASP A 507 -2.11 -5.89 -25.67
CA ASP A 507 -1.72 -4.93 -24.66
C ASP A 507 -1.95 -3.48 -25.12
N ALA A 508 -1.68 -2.50 -24.25
CA ALA A 508 -1.85 -1.08 -24.57
C ALA A 508 -1.08 -0.60 -25.82
N ARG A 509 -0.01 -1.30 -26.22
CA ARG A 509 0.83 -0.98 -27.39
C ARG A 509 0.42 -1.73 -28.66
N GLY A 510 -0.67 -2.51 -28.60
CA GLY A 510 -1.13 -3.32 -29.73
C GLY A 510 -0.35 -4.64 -29.90
N TRP A 511 0.41 -5.07 -28.91
CA TRP A 511 1.15 -6.34 -28.95
C TRP A 511 0.32 -7.50 -28.36
N PRO A 512 0.41 -8.72 -28.94
CA PRO A 512 1.07 -9.03 -30.21
C PRO A 512 0.22 -8.54 -31.39
N ALA A 513 0.87 -8.28 -32.52
CA ALA A 513 0.16 -7.99 -33.77
C ALA A 513 -0.80 -9.14 -34.09
N GLY A 514 -2.06 -8.82 -34.41
CA GLY A 514 -3.09 -9.83 -34.67
C GLY A 514 -3.74 -10.42 -33.42
N GLY A 515 -3.28 -10.11 -32.21
CA GLY A 515 -3.83 -10.56 -30.93
C GLY A 515 -3.34 -11.94 -30.49
N TRP A 516 -3.23 -12.16 -29.18
CA TRP A 516 -2.76 -13.42 -28.61
C TRP A 516 -3.89 -14.45 -28.58
N TYR A 517 -3.85 -15.54 -29.36
CA TYR A 517 -4.99 -16.47 -29.55
C TYR A 517 -6.28 -15.75 -29.98
N PRO A 518 -6.30 -15.13 -31.18
CA PRO A 518 -7.38 -14.25 -31.63
C PRO A 518 -8.75 -14.91 -31.75
N GLU A 519 -8.81 -16.22 -31.93
CA GLU A 519 -10.04 -17.03 -31.91
C GLU A 519 -10.78 -16.96 -30.56
N GLN A 520 -10.09 -16.58 -29.48
CA GLN A 520 -10.69 -16.40 -28.15
C GLN A 520 -11.26 -14.98 -27.92
N ARG A 521 -11.29 -14.14 -28.95
CA ARG A 521 -11.85 -12.77 -28.84
C ARG A 521 -13.36 -12.78 -28.57
N MET A 522 -13.77 -11.82 -27.75
CA MET A 522 -15.16 -11.40 -27.66
C MET A 522 -15.46 -10.39 -28.78
N THR A 523 -16.71 -10.34 -29.21
CA THR A 523 -17.26 -9.19 -29.93
C THR A 523 -17.33 -7.98 -28.98
N ARG A 524 -17.49 -6.77 -29.53
CA ARG A 524 -17.67 -5.57 -28.69
C ARG A 524 -18.92 -5.64 -27.82
N GLU A 525 -20.00 -6.23 -28.31
CA GLU A 525 -21.23 -6.40 -27.53
C GLU A 525 -21.02 -7.36 -26.36
N GLU A 526 -20.38 -8.51 -26.60
CA GLU A 526 -20.02 -9.44 -25.53
C GLU A 526 -19.05 -8.80 -24.52
N ALA A 527 -18.05 -8.05 -25.01
CA ALA A 527 -17.12 -7.34 -24.13
C ALA A 527 -17.83 -6.29 -23.27
N LEU A 528 -18.79 -5.53 -23.84
CA LEU A 528 -19.60 -4.58 -23.08
C LEU A 528 -20.44 -5.29 -22.03
N LYS A 529 -21.14 -6.38 -22.41
CA LYS A 529 -21.93 -7.19 -21.47
C LYS A 529 -21.05 -7.74 -20.35
N SER A 530 -19.82 -8.17 -20.66
CA SER A 530 -18.87 -8.72 -19.70
C SER A 530 -18.46 -7.75 -18.59
N ILE A 531 -18.55 -6.44 -18.83
CA ILE A 531 -18.23 -5.41 -17.82
C ILE A 531 -19.49 -4.67 -17.31
N THR A 532 -20.70 -5.10 -17.70
CA THR A 532 -21.97 -4.47 -17.30
C THR A 532 -23.00 -5.49 -16.80
N ILE A 533 -23.82 -6.03 -17.70
CA ILE A 533 -24.96 -6.89 -17.34
C ILE A 533 -24.55 -8.30 -16.90
N TRP A 534 -23.42 -8.85 -17.36
CA TRP A 534 -22.96 -10.17 -16.92
C TRP A 534 -22.43 -10.19 -15.49
N PRO A 535 -21.62 -9.19 -15.04
CA PRO A 535 -21.35 -9.01 -13.63
C PRO A 535 -22.63 -8.83 -12.80
N ALA A 536 -23.56 -7.98 -13.26
CA ALA A 536 -24.84 -7.80 -12.56
C ALA A 536 -25.61 -9.12 -12.42
N PHE A 537 -25.72 -9.91 -13.49
CA PHE A 537 -26.29 -11.26 -13.45
C PHE A 537 -25.52 -12.18 -12.49
N ALA A 538 -24.20 -12.20 -12.54
CA ALA A 538 -23.39 -13.03 -11.65
C ALA A 538 -23.50 -12.60 -10.17
N ALA A 539 -24.07 -11.43 -9.87
CA ALA A 539 -24.26 -10.90 -8.52
C ALA A 539 -25.74 -10.87 -8.06
N PHE A 540 -26.68 -11.43 -8.85
CA PHE A 540 -28.13 -11.32 -8.58
C PHE A 540 -28.65 -9.88 -8.60
N MET A 541 -28.02 -9.02 -9.41
CA MET A 541 -28.29 -7.59 -9.53
C MET A 541 -28.80 -7.19 -10.92
N GLU A 542 -29.10 -8.16 -11.79
CA GLU A 542 -29.53 -7.91 -13.17
C GLU A 542 -30.89 -7.21 -13.29
N ARG A 543 -31.67 -7.13 -12.21
CA ARG A 543 -32.94 -6.41 -12.16
C ARG A 543 -32.77 -4.97 -11.70
N GLU A 544 -31.64 -4.64 -11.10
CA GLU A 544 -31.35 -3.35 -10.50
C GLU A 544 -30.39 -2.53 -11.37
N VAL A 545 -29.38 -3.18 -11.96
CA VAL A 545 -28.28 -2.51 -12.70
C VAL A 545 -27.80 -3.34 -13.91
N GLY A 546 -26.80 -2.81 -14.62
CA GLY A 546 -26.11 -3.47 -15.73
C GLY A 546 -26.66 -3.15 -17.11
N SER A 547 -27.82 -2.48 -17.19
CA SER A 547 -28.40 -1.95 -18.44
C SER A 547 -29.28 -0.74 -18.17
N LEU A 548 -29.53 0.06 -19.21
CA LEU A 548 -30.45 1.21 -19.16
C LEU A 548 -31.82 0.79 -19.68
N GLU A 549 -32.62 0.19 -18.81
CA GLU A 549 -33.98 -0.27 -19.09
C GLU A 549 -34.97 0.34 -18.07
N PRO A 550 -36.23 0.63 -18.45
CA PRO A 550 -37.23 1.10 -17.50
C PRO A 550 -37.35 0.17 -16.28
N GLY A 551 -37.31 0.76 -15.08
CA GLY A 551 -37.37 0.04 -13.81
C GLY A 551 -36.01 -0.22 -13.16
N LYS A 552 -34.90 -0.08 -13.89
CA LYS A 552 -33.53 -0.18 -13.34
C LYS A 552 -33.04 1.16 -12.80
N LEU A 553 -32.01 1.10 -11.96
CA LEU A 553 -31.33 2.28 -11.44
C LEU A 553 -30.52 2.93 -12.56
N ALA A 554 -30.59 4.26 -12.65
CA ALA A 554 -29.90 5.04 -13.67
C ALA A 554 -28.40 5.16 -13.38
N ASP A 555 -27.70 4.05 -13.54
CA ASP A 555 -26.26 3.92 -13.45
C ASP A 555 -25.66 3.92 -14.84
N PHE A 556 -24.94 4.99 -15.18
CA PHE A 556 -24.34 5.13 -16.50
C PHE A 556 -23.12 6.04 -16.48
N VAL A 557 -22.35 5.93 -17.55
CA VAL A 557 -21.18 6.75 -17.81
C VAL A 557 -21.36 7.52 -19.11
N VAL A 558 -20.79 8.72 -19.17
CA VAL A 558 -20.66 9.50 -20.38
C VAL A 558 -19.20 9.45 -20.80
N LEU A 559 -18.94 8.93 -22.00
CA LEU A 559 -17.60 8.84 -22.59
C LEU A 559 -17.46 9.88 -23.71
N ASP A 560 -16.25 10.39 -23.92
CA ASP A 560 -15.96 11.31 -25.04
C ASP A 560 -15.89 10.61 -26.40
N LEU A 561 -15.58 9.32 -26.40
CA LEU A 561 -15.50 8.48 -27.60
C LEU A 561 -16.47 7.29 -27.54
N ASP A 562 -16.99 6.91 -28.71
CA ASP A 562 -17.85 5.73 -28.86
C ASP A 562 -16.98 4.45 -28.92
N ILE A 563 -16.78 3.83 -27.76
CA ILE A 563 -16.03 2.57 -27.61
C ILE A 563 -16.64 1.40 -28.38
N MET A 564 -17.84 1.52 -28.95
CA MET A 564 -18.44 0.49 -29.80
C MET A 564 -18.02 0.61 -31.27
N ARG A 565 -17.41 1.74 -31.67
CA ARG A 565 -17.08 2.05 -33.08
C ARG A 565 -15.63 2.38 -33.34
N ILE A 566 -14.96 3.06 -32.41
CA ILE A 566 -13.57 3.49 -32.60
C ILE A 566 -12.61 2.29 -32.78
N PRO A 567 -11.49 2.47 -33.50
CA PRO A 567 -10.39 1.50 -33.54
C PRO A 567 -9.93 1.05 -32.13
N ALA A 568 -9.50 -0.22 -32.01
CA ALA A 568 -9.21 -0.83 -30.71
C ALA A 568 -8.00 -0.20 -29.98
N ASP A 569 -7.06 0.34 -30.74
CA ASP A 569 -5.90 1.11 -30.30
C ASP A 569 -6.28 2.43 -29.62
N LEU A 570 -7.40 3.06 -30.01
CA LEU A 570 -7.87 4.32 -29.42
C LEU A 570 -8.73 4.13 -28.15
N ILE A 571 -9.08 2.90 -27.77
CA ILE A 571 -10.00 2.65 -26.64
C ILE A 571 -9.44 3.20 -25.32
N LEU A 572 -8.13 3.06 -25.08
CA LEU A 572 -7.53 3.54 -23.82
C LEU A 572 -7.32 5.05 -23.79
N GLU A 573 -7.52 5.74 -24.92
CA GLU A 573 -7.53 7.21 -24.97
C GLU A 573 -8.89 7.80 -24.57
N THR A 574 -9.92 6.95 -24.50
CA THR A 574 -11.29 7.36 -24.11
C THR A 574 -11.31 7.87 -22.68
N LYS A 575 -11.95 9.02 -22.47
CA LYS A 575 -12.11 9.66 -21.17
C LYS A 575 -13.54 9.53 -20.68
N VAL A 576 -13.67 9.23 -19.40
CA VAL A 576 -14.94 9.36 -18.69
C VAL A 576 -15.19 10.83 -18.43
N LEU A 577 -16.23 11.39 -19.05
CA LEU A 577 -16.67 12.78 -18.86
C LEU A 577 -17.53 12.91 -17.60
N ALA A 578 -18.41 11.93 -17.35
CA ALA A 578 -19.26 11.90 -16.17
C ALA A 578 -19.66 10.48 -15.78
N THR A 579 -19.92 10.28 -14.49
CA THR A 579 -20.44 9.02 -13.93
C THR A 579 -21.67 9.34 -13.10
N TYR A 580 -22.74 8.59 -13.34
CA TYR A 580 -24.02 8.72 -12.66
C TYR A 580 -24.36 7.43 -11.94
N MET A 581 -24.90 7.56 -10.72
CA MET A 581 -25.38 6.45 -9.91
C MET A 581 -26.78 6.76 -9.39
N GLY A 582 -27.76 5.93 -9.73
CA GLY A 582 -29.17 6.19 -9.43
C GLY A 582 -29.65 7.56 -9.93
N GLY A 583 -29.11 8.04 -11.05
CA GLY A 583 -29.42 9.35 -11.61
C GLY A 583 -28.70 10.54 -10.95
N LYS A 584 -27.93 10.32 -9.88
CA LYS A 584 -27.10 11.35 -9.24
C LYS A 584 -25.72 11.39 -9.88
N LEU A 585 -25.25 12.59 -10.23
CA LEU A 585 -23.87 12.82 -10.68
C LEU A 585 -22.90 12.56 -9.52
N VAL A 586 -21.99 11.58 -9.68
CA VAL A 586 -20.97 11.23 -8.68
C VAL A 586 -19.55 11.59 -9.11
N TYR A 587 -19.33 11.75 -10.42
CA TYR A 587 -18.09 12.26 -10.98
C TYR A 587 -18.36 13.09 -12.21
N GLU A 588 -17.65 14.20 -12.34
CA GLU A 588 -17.61 15.05 -13.53
C GLU A 588 -16.16 15.43 -13.79
N ARG A 589 -15.71 15.21 -15.03
CA ARG A 589 -14.39 15.65 -15.47
C ARG A 589 -14.43 17.15 -15.65
N ARG A 590 -13.67 17.86 -14.83
CA ARG A 590 -13.40 19.29 -15.03
C ARG A 590 -12.21 19.42 -15.97
N ASP A 591 -12.38 20.16 -17.05
CA ASP A 591 -11.27 20.54 -17.93
C ASP A 591 -10.23 21.27 -17.07
N ARG A 592 -9.01 20.72 -17.03
CA ARG A 592 -7.84 21.39 -16.45
C ARG A 592 -7.09 22.13 -17.53
#